data_AF-A0A920V8B4-F1
#
_entry.id   AF-A0A920V8B4-F1
#
_cell.length_a   1.000
_cell.length_b   1.000
_cell.length_c   1.000
_cell.angle_alpha   90.00
_cell.angle_beta   90.00
_cell.angle_gamma   90.00
#
_symmetry.space_group_name_H-M   'P 1'
#
loop_
_entity.id
_entity.type
_entity.pdbx_description
1 polymer ?
#
loop_
_entity_poly.entity_id
_entity_poly.type
_entity_poly.pdbx_seq_one_letter_code
_entity_poly.pdbx_strand_id
1 'polypeptide(L)'
;MHGYMNVEALKKTIETKEAHYWSRSRKQIWHKGKISGFVQKVVEIRIDDDQDSIWLSVDIGDGASCHVGYKSCFYRSIPLGKIDNARQIKMNFEEKEKKFDPEKIYKGQTNPTKV
;
A
#
# COMPACT_ATOMS: atom_id res chain seq x y z
N MET A 1 3.28 -1.14 -1.43
CA MET A 1 1.93 -1.69 -1.12
C MET A 1 1.42 -2.46 -2.34
N HIS A 2 0.38 -3.27 -2.18
CA HIS A 2 -0.34 -3.88 -3.32
C HIS A 2 -1.78 -3.35 -3.34
N GLY A 3 -2.33 -3.11 -4.53
CA GLY A 3 -3.65 -2.53 -4.72
C GLY A 3 -4.18 -2.86 -6.11
N TYR A 4 -5.48 -2.64 -6.32
CA TYR A 4 -6.14 -2.88 -7.61
C TYR A 4 -6.47 -1.56 -8.26
N MET A 5 -6.47 -1.52 -9.59
CA MET A 5 -7.01 -0.41 -10.37
C MET A 5 -8.08 -0.93 -11.32
N ASN A 6 -9.19 -0.22 -11.44
CA ASN A 6 -10.06 -0.33 -12.60
C ASN A 6 -9.63 0.71 -13.65
N VAL A 7 -10.29 0.72 -14.81
CA VAL A 7 -9.99 1.63 -15.92
C VAL A 7 -9.95 3.10 -15.46
N GLU A 8 -10.94 3.53 -14.68
CA GLU A 8 -11.01 4.90 -14.16
C GLU A 8 -9.88 5.26 -13.17
N ALA A 9 -9.50 4.32 -12.30
CA ALA A 9 -8.40 4.52 -11.36
C ALA A 9 -7.04 4.61 -12.09
N LEU A 10 -6.83 3.77 -13.12
CA LEU A 10 -5.63 3.83 -13.95
C LEU A 10 -5.57 5.14 -14.73
N LYS A 11 -6.68 5.53 -15.38
CA LYS A 11 -6.80 6.80 -16.10
C LYS A 11 -6.44 8.00 -15.21
N LYS A 12 -7.06 8.10 -14.03
CA LYS A 12 -6.74 9.17 -13.06
C LYS A 12 -5.28 9.14 -12.65
N THR A 13 -4.72 7.95 -12.41
CA THR A 13 -3.30 7.82 -12.03
C THR A 13 -2.37 8.40 -13.09
N ILE A 14 -2.64 8.13 -14.36
CA ILE A 14 -1.87 8.67 -15.50
C ILE A 14 -2.05 10.19 -15.59
N GLU A 15 -3.29 10.67 -15.58
CA GLU A 15 -3.63 12.09 -15.78
C GLU A 15 -3.10 12.99 -14.64
N THR A 16 -3.23 12.55 -13.39
CA THR A 16 -2.82 13.36 -12.23
C THR A 16 -1.39 13.12 -11.80
N LYS A 17 -0.73 12.06 -12.30
CA LYS A 17 0.55 11.57 -11.79
C LYS A 17 0.51 11.27 -10.28
N GLU A 18 -0.64 10.86 -9.76
CA GLU A 18 -0.85 10.50 -8.35
C GLU A 18 -1.60 9.18 -8.26
N ALA A 19 -1.17 8.26 -7.37
CA ALA A 19 -1.75 6.92 -7.34
C ALA A 19 -3.22 6.91 -6.90
N HIS A 20 -4.09 6.46 -7.79
CA HIS A 20 -5.51 6.21 -7.56
C HIS A 20 -5.77 4.70 -7.63
N TYR A 21 -6.42 4.14 -6.62
CA TYR A 21 -6.75 2.73 -6.55
C TYR A 21 -8.25 2.50 -6.58
N TRP A 22 -8.66 1.31 -6.99
CA TRP A 22 -10.02 0.80 -6.87
C TRP A 22 -10.15 -0.06 -5.61
N SER A 23 -10.99 0.38 -4.66
CA SER A 23 -11.35 -0.44 -3.51
C SER A 23 -12.40 -1.46 -3.92
N ARG A 24 -12.01 -2.73 -4.04
CA ARG A 24 -12.95 -3.81 -4.40
C ARG A 24 -14.08 -4.00 -3.39
N SER A 25 -13.80 -3.81 -2.10
CA SER A 25 -14.81 -3.95 -1.03
C SER A 25 -15.78 -2.78 -0.97
N ARG A 26 -15.29 -1.55 -1.15
CA ARG A 26 -16.11 -0.33 -1.12
C ARG A 26 -16.72 0.04 -2.47
N LYS A 27 -16.29 -0.64 -3.55
CA LYS A 27 -16.66 -0.35 -4.95
C LYS A 27 -16.51 1.13 -5.30
N GLN A 28 -15.39 1.72 -4.92
CA GLN A 28 -15.11 3.14 -5.15
C GLN A 28 -13.63 3.39 -5.45
N ILE A 29 -13.36 4.49 -6.16
CA ILE A 29 -12.00 4.99 -6.37
C ILE A 29 -11.50 5.63 -5.06
N TRP A 30 -10.23 5.38 -4.76
CA TRP A 30 -9.52 5.90 -3.61
C TRP A 30 -8.23 6.58 -4.09
N HIS A 31 -8.15 7.90 -3.89
CA HIS A 31 -6.90 8.64 -4.03
C HIS A 31 -6.00 8.36 -2.81
N LYS A 32 -4.89 7.66 -3.02
CA LYS A 32 -3.95 7.31 -1.95
C LYS A 32 -3.36 8.58 -1.34
N GLY A 33 -3.46 8.71 -0.02
CA GLY A 33 -2.96 9.87 0.70
C GLY A 33 -3.97 10.99 0.89
N LYS A 34 -5.18 10.92 0.31
CA LYS A 34 -6.21 11.97 0.44
C LYS A 34 -6.54 12.36 1.90
N ILE A 35 -6.48 11.40 2.82
CA ILE A 35 -6.73 11.64 4.25
C ILE A 35 -5.44 11.95 5.00
N SER A 36 -4.37 11.19 4.76
CA SER A 36 -3.13 11.28 5.54
C SER A 36 -2.14 12.34 5.04
N GLY A 37 -2.38 12.96 3.90
CA GLY A 37 -1.42 13.82 3.20
C GLY A 37 -0.29 13.06 2.48
N PHE A 38 -0.07 11.78 2.80
CA PHE A 38 0.95 10.92 2.17
C PHE A 38 0.52 10.43 0.78
N VAL A 39 0.44 11.37 -0.16
CA VAL A 39 0.17 11.13 -1.57
C VAL A 39 1.34 10.41 -2.21
N GLN A 40 1.03 9.48 -3.11
CA GLN A 40 2.02 8.77 -3.93
C GLN A 40 2.13 9.46 -5.28
N LYS A 41 3.17 10.27 -5.47
CA LYS A 41 3.48 10.92 -6.75
C LYS A 41 4.14 9.90 -7.67
N VAL A 42 3.55 9.63 -8.82
CA VAL A 42 4.03 8.63 -9.77
C VAL A 42 5.26 9.15 -10.49
N VAL A 43 6.36 8.39 -10.38
CA VAL A 43 7.62 8.64 -11.09
C VAL A 43 7.68 7.81 -12.36
N GLU A 44 7.25 6.56 -12.29
CA GLU A 44 7.29 5.61 -13.41
C GLU A 44 6.14 4.60 -13.31
N ILE A 45 5.61 4.20 -14.47
CA ILE A 45 4.67 3.09 -14.62
C ILE A 45 5.31 2.08 -15.58
N ARG A 46 5.49 0.84 -15.13
CA ARG A 46 5.83 -0.30 -15.98
C ARG A 46 4.69 -1.30 -15.99
N ILE A 47 4.63 -2.11 -17.03
CA ILE A 47 3.67 -3.19 -17.21
C ILE A 47 4.44 -4.50 -17.39
N ASP A 48 3.89 -5.62 -16.94
CA ASP A 48 4.44 -6.95 -17.17
C ASP A 48 4.21 -7.46 -18.60
N ASP A 49 4.69 -8.67 -18.90
CA ASP A 49 4.76 -9.22 -20.25
C ASP A 49 3.39 -9.66 -20.80
N ASP A 50 2.53 -10.19 -19.96
CA ASP A 50 1.14 -10.55 -20.28
C ASP A 50 0.14 -9.41 -20.05
N GLN A 51 0.62 -8.26 -19.56
CA GLN A 51 -0.10 -6.99 -19.46
C GLN A 51 -1.29 -7.01 -18.51
N ASP A 52 -1.21 -7.80 -17.44
CA ASP A 52 -2.26 -7.88 -16.42
C ASP A 52 -1.89 -7.17 -15.11
N SER A 53 -0.63 -6.78 -14.95
CA SER A 53 -0.11 -6.10 -13.76
C SER A 53 0.76 -4.91 -14.10
N ILE A 54 0.68 -3.89 -13.24
CA ILE A 54 1.55 -2.71 -13.35
C ILE A 54 2.42 -2.56 -12.12
N TRP A 55 3.66 -2.14 -12.34
CA TRP A 55 4.57 -1.68 -11.31
C TRP A 55 4.63 -0.15 -11.32
N LEU A 56 4.26 0.44 -10.18
CA LEU A 56 4.37 1.88 -9.95
C LEU A 56 5.60 2.18 -9.10
N SER A 57 6.52 2.97 -9.65
CA SER A 57 7.53 3.68 -8.86
C SER A 57 6.96 5.03 -8.44
N VAL A 58 6.99 5.31 -7.12
CA VAL A 58 6.33 6.48 -6.55
C VAL A 58 7.23 7.19 -5.53
N ASP A 59 7.14 8.51 -5.50
CA ASP A 59 7.68 9.35 -4.44
C ASP A 59 6.57 9.66 -3.41
N ILE A 60 6.90 9.46 -2.14
CA ILE A 60 6.02 9.74 -0.98
C ILE A 60 6.67 10.71 0.02
N GLY A 61 7.83 11.29 -0.33
CA GLY A 61 8.66 12.06 0.59
C GLY A 61 8.97 11.29 1.88
N ASP A 62 8.85 11.97 3.02
CA ASP A 62 9.00 11.39 4.35
C ASP A 62 7.73 10.69 4.87
N GLY A 63 6.71 10.57 4.02
CA GLY A 63 5.44 9.93 4.34
C GLY A 63 5.52 8.41 4.41
N ALA A 64 4.33 7.82 4.53
CA ALA A 64 4.17 6.38 4.67
C ALA A 64 3.05 5.83 3.79
N SER A 65 3.30 4.65 3.23
CA SER A 65 2.33 3.93 2.42
C SER A 65 1.34 3.15 3.28
N CYS A 66 1.75 2.66 4.45
CA CYS A 66 0.91 1.80 5.28
C CYS A 66 0.05 2.61 6.25
N HIS A 67 -1.23 2.29 6.33
CA HIS A 67 -2.17 2.97 7.22
C HIS A 67 -1.96 2.61 8.70
N VAL A 68 -1.19 1.56 9.03
CA VAL A 68 -0.87 1.20 10.42
C VAL A 68 0.35 1.94 10.99
N GLY A 69 0.98 2.82 10.19
CA GLY A 69 2.08 3.69 10.61
C GLY A 69 3.43 3.43 9.93
N TYR A 70 3.62 2.25 9.31
CA TYR A 70 4.90 1.89 8.68
C TYR A 70 5.08 2.50 7.28
N LYS A 71 6.34 2.66 6.85
CA LYS A 71 6.66 3.19 5.52
C LYS A 71 6.10 2.28 4.44
N SER A 72 6.30 0.97 4.56
CA SER A 72 5.75 -0.04 3.65
C SER A 72 4.65 -0.86 4.30
N CYS A 73 3.70 -1.38 3.50
CA CYS A 73 2.80 -2.43 3.98
C CYS A 73 3.53 -3.77 4.17
N PHE A 74 4.69 -3.93 3.53
CA PHE A 74 5.56 -5.11 3.62
C PHE A 74 6.60 -4.94 4.73
N TYR A 75 6.18 -4.46 5.91
CA TYR A 75 7.04 -4.27 7.08
C TYR A 75 7.36 -5.58 7.83
N ARG A 76 6.88 -6.71 7.32
CA ARG A 76 7.15 -8.06 7.80
C ARG A 76 7.64 -8.93 6.65
N SER A 77 8.58 -9.83 6.93
CA SER A 77 9.09 -10.82 5.99
C SER A 77 8.82 -12.24 6.48
N ILE A 78 8.89 -13.19 5.55
CA ILE A 78 8.83 -14.64 5.83
C ILE A 78 10.26 -15.17 5.81
N PRO A 79 10.74 -15.84 6.88
CA PRO A 79 12.07 -16.44 6.87
C PRO A 79 12.16 -17.58 5.84
N LEU A 80 13.31 -17.69 5.16
CA LEU A 80 13.62 -18.80 4.26
C LEU A 80 14.23 -19.97 5.04
N GLY A 81 13.99 -21.19 4.58
CA GLY A 81 14.56 -22.41 5.17
C GLY A 81 13.57 -23.56 5.28
N LYS A 82 13.96 -24.62 5.99
CA LYS A 82 13.07 -25.73 6.30
C LYS A 82 12.00 -25.26 7.29
N ILE A 83 10.74 -25.55 6.97
CA ILE A 83 9.59 -25.21 7.79
C ILE A 83 8.94 -26.52 8.25
N ASP A 84 8.83 -26.73 9.56
CA ASP A 84 8.20 -27.93 10.11
C ASP A 84 6.67 -27.86 10.04
N ASN A 85 6.09 -26.65 10.13
CA ASN A 85 4.64 -26.42 9.99
C ASN A 85 4.34 -25.08 9.28
N ALA A 86 3.85 -25.15 8.05
CA ALA A 86 3.51 -23.98 7.24
C ALA A 86 2.39 -23.10 7.82
N ARG A 87 1.61 -23.61 8.78
CA ARG A 87 0.57 -22.82 9.49
C ARG A 87 1.12 -22.04 10.68
N GLN A 88 2.38 -22.23 11.07
CA GLN A 88 3.00 -21.63 12.26
C GLN A 88 4.26 -20.84 11.93
N ILE A 89 4.32 -20.27 10.73
CA ILE A 89 5.47 -19.45 10.29
C ILE A 89 5.53 -18.18 11.14
N LYS A 90 6.60 -18.04 11.93
CA LYS A 90 6.91 -16.81 12.64
C LYS A 90 7.54 -15.81 11.67
N MET A 91 6.84 -14.70 11.44
CA MET A 91 7.33 -13.61 10.60
C MET A 91 8.39 -12.77 11.31
N ASN A 92 9.31 -12.19 10.55
CA ASN A 92 10.25 -11.19 11.03
C ASN A 92 9.67 -9.78 10.82
N PHE A 93 9.95 -8.86 11.74
CA PHE A 93 9.60 -7.44 11.59
C PHE A 93 10.81 -6.69 11.05
N GLU A 94 10.67 -6.14 9.84
CA GLU A 94 11.72 -5.41 9.14
C GLU A 94 11.71 -3.92 9.48
N GLU A 95 10.54 -3.36 9.79
CA GLU A 95 10.40 -2.00 10.30
C GLU A 95 10.06 -2.04 11.79
N LYS A 96 10.93 -1.48 12.62
CA LYS A 96 10.77 -1.44 14.09
C LYS A 96 9.95 -0.24 14.56
N GLU A 97 9.97 0.84 13.78
CA GLU A 97 9.38 2.13 14.16
C GLU A 97 8.32 2.56 13.15
N LYS A 98 7.26 3.18 13.66
CA LYS A 98 6.22 3.78 12.83
C LYS A 98 6.62 5.20 12.45
N LYS A 99 6.36 5.57 11.19
CA LYS A 99 6.52 6.93 10.66
C LYS A 99 5.49 7.90 11.21
N PHE A 100 4.32 7.40 11.63
CA PHE A 100 3.26 8.22 12.20
C PHE A 100 2.35 7.40 13.11
N ASP A 101 1.57 8.10 13.94
CA ASP A 101 0.55 7.52 14.80
C ASP A 101 -0.78 7.37 14.04
N PRO A 102 -1.23 6.14 13.73
CA PRO A 102 -2.43 5.90 12.94
C PRO A 102 -3.71 6.36 13.64
N GLU A 103 -3.77 6.32 14.97
CA GLU A 103 -4.96 6.73 15.74
C GLU A 103 -5.19 8.24 15.67
N LYS A 104 -4.09 9.00 15.52
CA LYS A 104 -4.17 10.45 15.32
C LYS A 104 -4.57 10.79 13.88
N ILE A 105 -3.98 10.13 12.88
CA ILE A 105 -4.19 10.45 11.46
C ILE A 105 -5.54 9.95 10.93
N TYR A 106 -5.99 8.75 11.33
CA TYR A 106 -7.23 8.13 10.87
C TYR A 106 -8.33 8.14 11.93
N LYS A 107 -8.30 9.13 12.84
CA LYS A 107 -9.22 9.23 13.97
C LYS A 107 -10.69 9.02 13.54
N GLY A 108 -11.36 8.07 14.19
CA GLY A 108 -12.77 7.75 13.94
C GLY A 108 -13.04 6.88 12.70
N GLN A 109 -12.00 6.41 12.00
CA GLN A 109 -12.13 5.44 10.91
C GLN A 109 -11.85 4.03 11.40
N THR A 110 -12.62 3.07 10.91
CA THR A 110 -12.34 1.66 11.17
C THR A 110 -11.04 1.24 10.50
N ASN A 111 -10.11 0.71 11.28
CA ASN A 111 -8.88 0.13 10.75
C ASN A 111 -9.24 -1.19 10.03
N PRO A 112 -9.02 -1.30 8.72
CA PRO A 112 -9.36 -2.51 7.97
C PRO A 112 -8.42 -3.67 8.28
N THR A 113 -7.23 -3.41 8.83
CA THR A 113 -6.28 -4.45 9.21
C THR A 113 -6.58 -4.91 10.63
N LYS A 114 -7.11 -6.12 10.77
CA LYS A 114 -7.10 -6.87 12.02
C LYS A 114 -5.75 -7.58 12.06
N VAL A 115 -4.80 -7.06 12.85
CA VAL A 115 -3.50 -7.72 13.11
C VAL A 115 -3.72 -8.84 14.11
#